data_AF-A0A3C1UYX4-F1
#
_entry.id   AF-A0A3C1UYX4-F1
#
_cell.length_a   1.000
_cell.length_b   1.000
_cell.length_c   1.000
_cell.angle_alpha   90.00
_cell.angle_beta   90.00
_cell.angle_gamma   90.00
#
_symmetry.space_group_name_H-M   'P 1'
#
loop_
_entity.id
_entity.type
_entity.pdbx_description
1 polymer ?
#
loop_
_entity_poly.entity_id
_entity_poly.type
_entity_poly.pdbx_seq_one_letter_code
_entity_poly.pdbx_strand_id
1 'polypeptide(L)'
;MPIGAKILIFLLFGRQVLPGVIASCIFCGVVLFDAWGGNFIFGAIGAIMGAIAPLVSIWFIQKLKMVNFSNLSSIDFRHILFLIFFTAIIHALSRFVIYAKSEVFSISPIDFLSHYLVGDMIGGIVVMWTVLKILPYLISVSRLNKA
;
A
#
# COMPACT_ATOMS: atom_id res chain seq x y z
N MET A 1 -3.18 0.90 -6.70
CA MET A 1 -3.51 2.03 -5.82
C MET A 1 -4.69 1.62 -4.94
N PRO A 2 -4.44 0.96 -3.81
CA PRO A 2 -4.53 1.72 -2.55
C PRO A 2 -3.45 1.27 -1.56
N ILE A 3 -2.25 1.85 -1.64
CA ILE A 3 -1.12 1.42 -0.79
C ILE A 3 -1.40 1.67 0.69
N GLY A 4 -2.10 2.76 1.02
CA GLY A 4 -2.54 3.07 2.39
C GLY A 4 -3.40 1.97 2.99
N ALA A 5 -4.36 1.45 2.23
CA ALA A 5 -5.23 0.37 2.70
C ALA A 5 -4.44 -0.93 2.95
N LYS A 6 -3.47 -1.24 2.07
CA LYS A 6 -2.60 -2.41 2.26
C LYS A 6 -1.71 -2.26 3.49
N ILE A 7 -1.05 -1.11 3.65
CA ILE A 7 -0.25 -0.78 4.83
C ILE A 7 -1.11 -0.96 6.09
N LEU A 8 -2.31 -0.37 6.11
CA LEU A 8 -3.23 -0.47 7.24
C LEU A 8 -3.56 -1.94 7.56
N ILE A 9 -3.95 -2.72 6.57
CA ILE A 9 -4.32 -4.13 6.74
C ILE A 9 -3.13 -4.93 7.30
N PHE A 10 -1.90 -4.69 6.82
CA PHE A 10 -0.71 -5.34 7.36
C PHE A 10 -0.34 -4.86 8.78
N LEU A 11 -0.60 -3.60 9.12
CA LEU A 11 -0.39 -3.09 10.48
C LEU A 11 -1.41 -3.70 11.45
N LEU A 12 -2.66 -3.90 11.03
CA LEU A 12 -3.72 -4.45 11.88
C LEU A 12 -3.64 -5.97 12.06
N PHE A 13 -3.38 -6.70 10.97
CA PHE A 13 -3.50 -8.16 10.95
C PHE A 13 -2.15 -8.88 10.72
N GLY A 14 -1.06 -8.12 10.60
CA GLY A 14 0.27 -8.68 10.41
C GLY A 14 0.42 -9.40 9.07
N ARG A 15 1.35 -10.37 8.99
CA ARG A 15 1.72 -11.05 7.73
C ARG A 15 0.70 -12.10 7.26
N GLN A 16 -0.22 -12.52 8.14
CA GLN A 16 -1.14 -13.64 7.88
C GLN A 16 -2.15 -13.33 6.76
N VAL A 17 -2.46 -12.06 6.55
CA VAL A 17 -3.40 -11.60 5.51
C VAL A 17 -2.79 -11.50 4.11
N LEU A 18 -1.49 -11.79 3.96
CA LEU A 18 -0.79 -11.69 2.68
C LEU A 18 -1.49 -12.45 1.53
N PRO A 19 -1.95 -13.72 1.69
CA PRO A 19 -2.63 -14.43 0.62
C PRO A 19 -3.91 -13.71 0.16
N GLY A 20 -4.69 -13.17 1.09
CA GLY A 20 -5.90 -12.40 0.79
C GLY A 20 -5.58 -11.08 0.08
N VAL A 21 -4.52 -10.39 0.50
CA VAL A 21 -4.06 -9.16 -0.17
C VAL A 21 -3.60 -9.47 -1.59
N ILE A 22 -2.84 -10.55 -1.82
CA ILE A 22 -2.43 -10.97 -3.17
C ILE A 22 -3.65 -11.29 -4.04
N ALA A 23 -4.58 -12.12 -3.54
CA ALA A 23 -5.79 -12.50 -4.28
C ALA A 23 -6.61 -11.26 -4.68
N SER A 24 -6.82 -10.33 -3.75
CA SER A 24 -7.53 -9.07 -4.03
C SER A 24 -6.79 -8.20 -5.06
N CYS A 25 -5.45 -8.17 -5.03
CA CYS A 25 -4.66 -7.38 -5.98
C CYS A 25 -4.71 -7.97 -7.39
N ILE A 26 -4.68 -9.29 -7.52
CA ILE A 26 -4.81 -9.98 -8.81
C ILE A 26 -6.23 -9.78 -9.35
N PHE A 27 -7.25 -10.03 -8.52
CA PHE A 27 -8.65 -9.86 -8.92
C PHE A 27 -8.94 -8.42 -9.36
N CYS A 28 -8.62 -7.42 -8.53
CA CYS A 28 -8.85 -6.04 -8.90
C CYS A 28 -7.97 -5.60 -10.08
N GLY A 29 -6.66 -5.84 -9.98
CA GLY A 29 -5.68 -5.28 -10.91
C GLY A 29 -5.69 -5.92 -12.30
N VAL A 30 -6.04 -7.20 -12.40
CA VAL A 30 -5.97 -7.96 -13.66
C VAL A 30 -7.38 -8.26 -14.19
N VAL A 31 -8.31 -8.66 -13.33
CA VAL A 31 -9.65 -9.10 -13.79
C VAL A 31 -10.62 -7.93 -13.92
N LEU A 32 -10.70 -7.06 -12.92
CA LEU A 32 -11.68 -5.96 -12.90
C LEU A 32 -11.24 -4.74 -13.72
N PHE A 33 -10.00 -4.28 -13.53
CA PHE A 33 -9.54 -3.01 -14.10
C PHE A 33 -8.69 -3.16 -15.36
N ASP A 34 -8.40 -4.40 -15.79
CA ASP A 34 -7.51 -4.73 -16.91
C ASP A 34 -6.28 -3.79 -17.00
N ALA A 35 -5.61 -3.55 -15.87
CA ALA A 35 -4.59 -2.51 -15.75
C ALA A 35 -3.28 -2.82 -16.52
N TRP A 36 -3.29 -3.91 -17.29
CA TRP A 36 -2.16 -4.46 -18.02
C TRP A 36 -2.52 -4.81 -19.48
N GLY A 37 -3.65 -4.31 -19.99
CA GLY A 37 -4.02 -4.42 -21.41
C GLY A 37 -4.09 -5.86 -21.92
N GLY A 38 -4.70 -6.75 -21.15
CA GLY A 38 -4.82 -8.18 -21.46
C GLY A 38 -3.60 -9.03 -21.10
N ASN A 39 -2.49 -8.45 -20.64
CA ASN A 39 -1.30 -9.23 -20.26
C ASN A 39 -1.38 -9.78 -18.83
N PHE A 40 -1.98 -10.97 -18.69
CA PHE A 40 -2.20 -11.61 -17.38
C PHE A 40 -0.91 -11.89 -16.59
N ILE A 41 0.17 -12.32 -17.25
CA ILE A 41 1.41 -12.72 -16.56
C ILE A 41 2.08 -11.51 -15.92
N PHE A 42 2.33 -10.46 -16.70
CA PHE A 42 2.90 -9.22 -16.16
C PHE A 42 1.94 -8.56 -15.16
N GLY A 43 0.63 -8.68 -15.40
CA GLY A 43 -0.39 -8.20 -14.48
C GLY A 43 -0.35 -8.86 -13.11
N ALA A 44 -0.26 -10.19 -13.07
CA ALA A 44 -0.16 -10.96 -11.85
C ALA A 44 1.15 -10.64 -11.10
N ILE A 45 2.29 -10.58 -11.80
CA ILE A 45 3.60 -10.24 -11.20
C ILE A 45 3.55 -8.84 -10.57
N GLY A 46 3.03 -7.86 -11.31
CA GLY A 46 2.89 -6.49 -10.80
C GLY A 46 1.90 -6.36 -9.64
N ALA A 47 0.83 -7.15 -9.65
CA ALA A 47 -0.13 -7.22 -8.53
C ALA A 47 0.51 -7.81 -7.27
N ILE A 48 1.28 -8.90 -7.42
CA ILE A 48 2.02 -9.55 -6.33
C ILE A 48 3.06 -8.59 -5.75
N MET A 49 3.85 -7.94 -6.60
CA MET A 49 4.84 -6.95 -6.13
C MET A 49 4.18 -5.80 -5.38
N GLY A 50 3.02 -5.33 -5.86
CA GLY A 50 2.24 -4.32 -5.16
C GLY A 50 1.61 -4.79 -3.85
N ALA A 51 1.43 -6.09 -3.64
CA ALA A 51 0.98 -6.65 -2.36
C ALA A 51 2.14 -6.84 -1.37
N ILE A 52 3.34 -7.15 -1.87
CA ILE A 52 4.53 -7.43 -1.06
C ILE A 52 5.25 -6.15 -0.64
N ALA A 53 5.22 -5.08 -1.43
CA ALA A 53 5.95 -3.83 -1.15
C ALA A 53 5.73 -3.26 0.27
N PRO A 54 4.49 -3.19 0.82
CA PRO A 54 4.27 -2.76 2.20
C PRO A 54 4.92 -3.68 3.24
N LEU A 55 4.87 -5.01 3.04
CA LEU A 55 5.49 -5.96 3.96
C LEU A 55 7.02 -5.86 3.97
N VAL A 56 7.63 -5.73 2.79
CA VAL A 56 9.08 -5.52 2.64
C VAL A 56 9.46 -4.22 3.34
N SER A 57 8.67 -3.17 3.19
CA SER A 57 8.89 -1.89 3.86
C SER A 57 8.85 -2.01 5.38
N ILE A 58 7.80 -2.63 5.92
CA ILE A 58 7.66 -2.86 7.37
C ILE A 58 8.84 -3.68 7.88
N TRP A 59 9.17 -4.78 7.21
CA TRP A 59 10.27 -5.66 7.59
C TRP A 59 11.62 -4.93 7.58
N PHE A 60 11.89 -4.13 6.55
CA PHE A 60 13.15 -3.41 6.40
C PHE A 60 13.32 -2.35 7.50
N ILE A 61 12.28 -1.55 7.76
CA ILE A 61 12.31 -0.51 8.80
C ILE A 61 12.46 -1.13 10.20
N GLN A 62 11.79 -2.26 10.45
CA GLN A 62 11.97 -3.02 11.70
C GLN A 62 13.38 -3.59 11.83
N LYS A 63 13.97 -4.08 10.74
CA LYS A 63 15.33 -4.64 10.74
C LYS A 63 16.38 -3.57 11.08
N LEU A 64 16.17 -2.34 10.63
CA LEU A 64 16.99 -1.18 10.98
C LEU A 64 16.72 -0.64 12.39
N LYS A 65 15.82 -1.27 13.17
CA LYS A 65 15.39 -0.83 14.51
C LYS A 65 14.88 0.62 14.57
N MET A 66 14.41 1.15 13.45
CA MET A 66 13.92 2.53 13.36
C MET A 66 12.54 2.66 14.02
N VAL A 67 11.67 1.67 13.84
CA VAL A 67 10.31 1.65 14.39
C VAL A 67 9.88 0.21 14.69
N ASN A 68 9.18 0.01 15.81
CA ASN A 68 8.55 -1.27 16.13
C ASN A 68 7.06 -1.28 15.78
N PHE A 69 6.73 -1.68 14.54
CA PHE A 69 5.33 -1.79 14.10
C PHE A 69 4.51 -2.89 14.78
N SER A 70 5.13 -3.76 15.61
CA SER A 70 4.40 -4.80 16.35
C SER A 70 3.68 -4.25 17.58
N ASN A 71 4.08 -3.08 18.08
CA ASN A 71 3.38 -2.39 19.16
C ASN A 71 2.77 -1.08 18.64
N LEU A 72 1.52 -1.17 18.18
CA LEU A 72 0.76 -0.05 17.63
C LEU A 72 0.63 1.14 18.59
N SER A 73 0.69 0.91 19.91
CA SER A 73 0.60 1.99 20.90
C SER A 73 1.80 2.96 20.89
N SER A 74 2.94 2.52 20.35
CA SER A 74 4.18 3.31 20.28
C SER A 74 4.36 4.04 18.93
N ILE A 75 3.39 3.92 18.02
CA ILE A 75 3.50 4.41 16.65
C ILE A 75 2.82 5.78 16.51
N ASP A 76 3.65 6.83 16.39
CA ASP A 76 3.17 8.14 15.95
C ASP A 76 2.85 8.19 14.44
N PHE A 77 2.02 9.17 14.06
CA PHE A 77 1.71 9.49 12.66
C PHE A 77 2.97 9.74 11.80
N ARG A 78 4.04 10.29 12.38
CA ARG A 78 5.32 10.51 11.68
C ARG A 78 5.95 9.21 11.19
N HIS A 79 5.91 8.15 11.99
CA HIS A 79 6.42 6.84 11.61
C HIS A 79 5.57 6.21 10.49
N ILE A 80 4.26 6.44 10.53
CA ILE A 80 3.33 6.01 9.48
C ILE A 80 3.61 6.75 8.17
N LEU A 81 3.82 8.07 8.21
CA LEU A 81 4.22 8.86 7.04
C LEU A 81 5.51 8.34 6.42
N PHE A 82 6.52 8.07 7.26
CA PHE A 82 7.77 7.49 6.80
C PHE A 82 7.56 6.13 6.12
N LEU A 83 6.74 5.26 6.71
CA LEU A 83 6.39 3.98 6.12
C LEU A 83 5.68 4.15 4.76
N ILE A 84 4.70 5.05 4.66
CA ILE A 84 4.00 5.35 3.40
C ILE A 84 5.00 5.77 2.32
N PHE A 85 5.91 6.70 2.62
CA PHE A 85 6.87 7.21 1.65
C PHE A 85 7.83 6.12 1.20
N PHE A 86 8.36 5.34 2.14
CA PHE A 86 9.27 4.26 1.84
C PHE A 86 8.58 3.17 0.99
N THR A 87 7.34 2.81 1.33
CA THR A 87 6.55 1.86 0.54
C THR A 87 6.20 2.38 -0.85
N ALA A 88 5.86 3.67 -0.98
CA ALA A 88 5.56 4.28 -2.27
C ALA A 88 6.77 4.24 -3.20
N ILE A 89 7.97 4.52 -2.70
CA ILE A 89 9.22 4.42 -3.47
C ILE A 89 9.45 2.99 -3.96
N ILE A 90 9.41 2.01 -3.05
CA ILE A 90 9.63 0.59 -3.42
C ILE A 90 8.59 0.14 -4.44
N HIS A 91 7.32 0.49 -4.24
CA HIS A 91 6.25 0.07 -5.13
C HIS A 91 6.35 0.72 -6.51
N ALA A 92 6.59 2.04 -6.58
CA ALA A 92 6.72 2.75 -7.84
C ALA A 92 7.92 2.26 -8.65
N LEU A 93 9.07 2.03 -8.00
CA LEU A 93 10.25 1.44 -8.65
C LEU A 93 9.99 0.01 -9.13
N SER A 94 9.34 -0.82 -8.32
CA SER A 94 9.00 -2.19 -8.70
C SER A 94 8.09 -2.22 -9.93
N ARG A 95 7.05 -1.37 -9.93
CA ARG A 95 6.15 -1.21 -11.07
C ARG A 95 6.89 -0.71 -12.31
N PHE A 96 7.76 0.28 -12.17
CA PHE A 96 8.55 0.82 -13.27
C PHE A 96 9.39 -0.26 -13.95
N VAL A 97 10.10 -1.09 -13.19
CA VAL A 97 10.93 -2.18 -13.74
C VAL A 97 10.08 -3.21 -14.49
N ILE A 98 8.89 -3.56 -13.97
CA ILE A 98 8.00 -4.52 -14.62
C ILE A 98 7.43 -3.93 -15.91
N TYR A 99 6.99 -2.66 -15.88
CA TYR A 99 6.46 -1.99 -17.06
C TYR A 99 7.51 -1.83 -18.15
N ALA A 100 8.73 -1.40 -17.80
CA ALA A 100 9.85 -1.26 -18.74
C ALA A 100 10.18 -2.56 -19.46
N LYS A 101 10.02 -3.71 -18.80
CA LYS A 101 10.22 -5.04 -19.42
C LYS A 101 9.04 -5.54 -20.24
N SER A 102 7.83 -5.03 -19.97
CA SER A 102 6.61 -5.54 -20.57
C SER A 102 6.27 -4.91 -21.93
N GLU A 103 6.93 -3.79 -22.29
CA GLU A 103 6.68 -2.98 -23.49
C GLU A 103 5.22 -2.51 -23.68
N VAL A 104 4.34 -2.70 -22.68
CA VAL A 104 2.90 -2.47 -22.79
C VAL A 104 2.56 -0.98 -23.01
N PHE A 105 3.42 -0.06 -22.58
CA PHE A 105 3.19 1.39 -22.71
C PHE A 105 4.49 2.18 -22.95
N SER A 106 4.44 3.13 -23.90
CA SER A 106 5.50 4.13 -24.14
C SER A 106 5.26 5.41 -23.32
N ILE A 107 5.37 5.32 -22.00
CA ILE A 107 5.23 6.48 -21.11
C ILE A 107 6.61 6.97 -20.69
N SER A 108 6.78 8.30 -20.63
CA SER A 108 7.96 8.95 -20.05
C SER A 108 8.22 8.39 -18.64
N PRO A 109 9.44 7.88 -18.34
CA PRO A 109 9.79 7.37 -17.02
C PRO A 109 9.49 8.34 -15.87
N ILE A 110 9.69 9.63 -16.13
CA ILE A 110 9.48 10.71 -15.17
C ILE A 110 8.00 10.89 -14.88
N ASP A 111 7.16 10.87 -15.91
CA ASP A 111 5.70 11.02 -15.74
C ASP A 111 5.12 9.80 -15.04
N PHE A 112 5.60 8.61 -15.39
CA PHE A 112 5.21 7.36 -14.74
C PHE A 112 5.53 7.39 -13.24
N LEU A 113 6.80 7.67 -12.90
CA LEU A 113 7.25 7.65 -11.52
C LEU A 113 6.55 8.73 -10.69
N SER A 114 6.41 9.95 -11.24
CA SER A 114 5.72 11.05 -10.57
C SER A 114 4.28 10.70 -10.25
N HIS A 115 3.51 10.14 -11.19
CA HIS A 115 2.11 9.79 -10.95
C HIS A 115 1.96 8.67 -9.93
N TYR A 116 2.74 7.60 -10.04
CA TYR A 116 2.66 6.47 -9.11
C TYR A 116 3.10 6.87 -7.70
N LEU A 117 4.21 7.58 -7.58
CA LEU A 117 4.78 7.97 -6.30
C LEU A 117 3.87 8.98 -5.58
N VAL A 118 3.43 10.04 -6.27
CA VAL A 118 2.53 11.04 -5.69
C VAL A 118 1.18 10.41 -5.34
N GLY A 119 0.62 9.59 -6.21
CA GLY A 119 -0.65 8.93 -5.98
C GLY A 119 -0.62 7.96 -4.80
N ASP A 120 0.45 7.17 -4.65
CA ASP A 120 0.61 6.25 -3.52
C ASP A 120 0.86 7.00 -2.21
N MET A 121 1.63 8.08 -2.23
CA MET A 121 1.87 8.92 -1.05
C MET A 121 0.58 9.60 -0.58
N ILE A 122 -0.10 10.32 -1.47
CA ILE A 122 -1.34 11.04 -1.13
C ILE A 122 -2.42 10.03 -0.70
N GLY A 123 -2.62 8.96 -1.47
CA GLY A 123 -3.59 7.92 -1.12
C GLY A 123 -3.27 7.24 0.21
N GLY A 124 -1.98 7.01 0.49
CA GLY A 124 -1.50 6.52 1.79
C GLY A 124 -1.87 7.45 2.94
N ILE A 125 -1.56 8.73 2.80
CA ILE A 125 -1.84 9.76 3.80
C ILE A 125 -3.33 9.87 4.08
N VAL A 126 -4.15 9.97 3.03
CA VAL A 126 -5.60 10.14 3.15
C VAL A 126 -6.21 8.95 3.89
N VAL A 127 -5.86 7.72 3.52
CA VAL A 127 -6.39 6.52 4.18
C VAL A 127 -5.99 6.48 5.65
N MET A 128 -4.70 6.69 5.97
CA MET A 128 -4.24 6.62 7.36
C MET A 128 -4.83 7.75 8.22
N TRP A 129 -4.92 8.96 7.68
CA TRP A 129 -5.55 10.08 8.36
C TRP A 129 -7.04 9.83 8.64
N THR A 130 -7.76 9.30 7.64
CA THR A 130 -9.17 8.94 7.75
C THR A 130 -9.37 7.92 8.87
N VAL A 131 -8.56 6.86 8.90
CA VAL A 131 -8.66 5.83 9.95
C VAL A 131 -8.34 6.40 11.32
N LEU A 132 -7.30 7.22 11.45
CA LEU A 132 -6.89 7.78 12.74
C LEU A 132 -7.85 8.85 13.28
N LYS A 133 -8.61 9.54 12.43
CA LYS A 133 -9.55 10.59 12.85
C LYS A 133 -11.01 10.15 12.89
N ILE A 134 -11.47 9.43 11.87
CA ILE A 134 -12.89 9.06 11.75
C ILE A 134 -13.21 7.83 12.60
N LEU A 135 -12.32 6.84 12.66
CA LEU A 135 -12.59 5.60 13.41
C LEU A 135 -12.79 5.87 14.92
N PRO A 136 -11.93 6.66 15.60
CA PRO A 136 -12.16 6.99 17.01
C PRO A 136 -13.42 7.84 17.23
N TYR A 137 -13.71 8.76 16.30
CA TYR A 137 -14.92 9.58 16.36
C TYR A 137 -16.19 8.72 16.28
N LEU A 138 -16.26 7.79 15.32
CA LEU A 138 -17.39 6.86 15.19
C LEU A 138 -17.56 5.98 16.42
N ILE A 139 -16.46 5.46 16.99
CA ILE A 139 -16.50 4.66 18.22
C ILE A 139 -17.02 5.51 19.38
N SER A 140 -16.56 6.76 19.52
CA SER A 140 -17.02 7.70 20.56
C SER A 140 -18.52 7.98 20.46
N VAL A 141 -19.01 8.31 19.26
CA VAL A 141 -20.45 8.57 19.02
C VAL A 141 -21.30 7.32 19.28
N SER A 142 -20.82 6.14 18.87
CA SER A 142 -21.54 4.88 19.13
C SER A 142 -21.65 4.52 20.62
N ARG A 143 -20.66 4.90 21.43
CA ARG A 143 -20.68 4.69 22.88
C ARG A 143 -21.63 5.66 23.58
N LEU A 144 -21.70 6.91 23.11
CA LEU A 144 -22.65 7.91 23.61
C LEU A 144 -24.11 7.51 23.35
N ASN A 145 -24.40 6.86 22.21
CA ASN A 145 -25.75 6.35 21.90
C ASN A 145 -26.14 5.06 22.64
N LYS A 146 -25.22 4.46 23.42
CA LYS A 146 -25.48 3.25 24.23
C LYS A 146 -25.56 3.53 25.73
N ALA A 147 -25.34 4.77 26.16
CA ALA A 147 -25.50 5.24 27.54
C ALA A 147 -26.82 6.00 27.68
#